data_AF-A0A443VQ18-F1
#
_entry.id   AF-A0A443VQ18-F1
#
_cell.length_a   1.000
_cell.length_b   1.000
_cell.length_c   1.000
_cell.angle_alpha   90.00
_cell.angle_beta   90.00
_cell.angle_gamma   90.00
#
_symmetry.space_group_name_H-M   'P 1'
#
loop_
_entity.id
_entity.type
_entity.pdbx_description
1 polymer ?
#
loop_
_entity_poly.entity_id
_entity_poly.type
_entity_poly.pdbx_seq_one_letter_code
_entity_poly.pdbx_strand_id
1 'polypeptide(L)'
;MSNDGLTLNQLAERNAVLVTEVEKLRAERDQLAAENVRLAAENKMAVDAVTVFSNVTHDVTEIICDELGHDRVAEIVAAYNDLGNMPATDRIVAGIKADGVEEFAAHLRVNDNGASVCKMIALGADDFAKQLREGAK
;
A
#
# COMPACT_ATOMS: atom_id res chain seq x y z
N MET A 1 -42.49 12.73 -10.66
CA MET A 1 -41.31 12.87 -9.78
C MET A 1 -41.52 11.93 -8.62
N SER A 2 -41.07 10.68 -8.72
CA SER A 2 -41.18 9.74 -7.60
C SER A 2 -40.07 10.09 -6.60
N ASN A 3 -40.43 10.89 -5.60
CA ASN A 3 -39.62 11.04 -4.42
C ASN A 3 -40.05 9.94 -3.46
N ASP A 4 -39.41 8.77 -3.53
CA ASP A 4 -39.56 7.71 -2.53
C ASP A 4 -38.84 8.15 -1.24
N GLY A 5 -39.35 9.24 -0.65
CA GLY A 5 -38.75 9.93 0.47
C GLY A 5 -38.89 9.09 1.73
N LEU A 6 -37.74 8.63 2.23
CA LEU A 6 -37.64 8.03 3.56
C LEU A 6 -38.21 8.99 4.61
N THR A 7 -39.00 8.44 5.52
CA THR A 7 -39.47 9.19 6.70
C THR A 7 -38.29 9.59 7.58
N LEU A 8 -38.47 10.62 8.42
CA LEU A 8 -37.45 11.07 9.38
C LEU A 8 -36.90 9.92 10.25
N ASN A 9 -37.76 8.97 10.64
CA ASN A 9 -37.35 7.81 11.43
C ASN A 9 -36.46 6.85 10.63
N GLN A 10 -36.81 6.58 9.37
CA GLN A 10 -35.99 5.72 8.49
C GLN A 10 -34.64 6.37 8.15
N LEU A 11 -34.60 7.69 8.02
CA LEU A 11 -33.35 8.46 7.89
C LEU A 11 -32.49 8.36 9.16
N ALA A 12 -33.10 8.46 10.34
CA ALA A 12 -32.40 8.33 11.62
C ALA A 12 -31.81 6.91 11.79
N GLU A 13 -32.57 5.87 11.47
CA GLU A 13 -32.09 4.48 11.50
C GLU A 13 -30.93 4.25 10.53
N ARG A 14 -31.05 4.74 9.29
CA ARG A 14 -29.98 4.63 8.29
C ARG A 14 -28.72 5.38 8.73
N ASN A 15 -28.86 6.56 9.31
CA ASN A 15 -27.73 7.32 9.83
C ASN A 15 -27.06 6.60 11.01
N ALA A 16 -27.82 5.97 11.90
CA ALA A 16 -27.26 5.18 12.98
C ALA A 16 -26.41 4.01 12.45
N VAL A 17 -26.92 3.28 11.45
CA VAL A 17 -26.17 2.19 10.79
C VAL A 17 -24.89 2.70 10.11
N LEU A 18 -24.99 3.81 9.37
CA LEU A 18 -23.82 4.39 8.68
C LEU A 18 -22.74 4.87 9.66
N VAL A 19 -23.12 5.45 10.80
CA VAL A 19 -22.17 5.87 11.83
C VAL A 19 -21.41 4.66 12.38
N THR A 20 -22.12 3.56 12.69
CA THR A 20 -21.48 2.32 13.16
C THR A 20 -20.53 1.74 12.11
N GLU A 21 -20.91 1.72 10.84
CA GLU A 21 -20.04 1.21 9.77
C GLU A 21 -18.78 2.08 9.58
N VAL A 22 -18.93 3.41 9.65
CA VAL A 22 -17.79 4.34 9.58
C VAL A 22 -16.83 4.14 10.75
N GLU A 23 -17.34 3.92 11.96
CA GLU A 23 -16.50 3.63 13.12
C GLU A 23 -15.74 2.31 12.96
N LYS A 24 -16.40 1.27 12.46
CA LYS A 24 -15.78 -0.02 12.16
C LYS A 24 -14.67 0.11 11.11
N LEU A 25 -14.94 0.77 9.98
CA LEU A 25 -13.96 1.00 8.92
C LEU A 25 -12.75 1.81 9.41
N ARG A 26 -12.97 2.80 10.30
CA ARG A 26 -11.86 3.54 10.92
C ARG A 26 -10.97 2.64 11.77
N ALA A 27 -11.56 1.76 12.57
CA ALA A 27 -10.81 0.82 13.39
C ALA A 27 -10.01 -0.18 12.53
N GLU A 28 -10.60 -0.71 11.46
CA GLU A 28 -9.94 -1.61 10.52
C GLU A 28 -8.78 -0.92 9.80
N ARG A 29 -8.98 0.31 9.32
CA ARG A 29 -7.92 1.13 8.73
C ARG A 29 -6.76 1.35 9.71
N ASP A 30 -7.05 1.66 10.97
CA ASP A 30 -5.99 1.87 11.98
C ASP A 30 -5.20 0.59 12.26
N GLN A 31 -5.88 -0.55 12.29
CA GLN A 31 -5.24 -1.85 12.42
C GLN A 31 -4.34 -2.16 11.21
N LEU A 32 -4.83 -1.97 9.99
CA LEU A 32 -4.06 -2.18 8.76
C LEU A 32 -2.86 -1.22 8.66
N ALA A 33 -3.02 0.03 9.08
CA ALA A 33 -1.92 0.99 9.13
C ALA A 33 -0.84 0.55 10.12
N ALA A 34 -1.21 0.05 11.30
CA ALA A 34 -0.28 -0.48 12.28
C ALA A 34 0.46 -1.73 11.75
N GLU A 35 -0.26 -2.64 11.09
CA GLU A 35 0.35 -3.83 10.48
C GLU A 35 1.32 -3.47 9.36
N ASN A 36 0.97 -2.50 8.50
CA ASN A 36 1.86 -2.00 7.46
C ASN A 36 3.15 -1.39 8.02
N VAL A 37 3.07 -0.65 9.13
CA VAL A 37 4.26 -0.11 9.81
C VAL A 37 5.14 -1.25 10.35
N ARG A 38 4.55 -2.29 10.94
CA ARG A 38 5.29 -3.47 11.41
C ARG A 38 5.98 -4.19 10.26
N LEU A 39 5.26 -4.48 9.17
CA LEU A 39 5.81 -5.15 7.98
C LEU A 39 6.94 -4.33 7.36
N ALA A 40 6.81 -3.00 7.30
CA ALA A 40 7.90 -2.13 6.83
C ALA A 40 9.15 -2.22 7.72
N ALA A 41 8.99 -2.31 9.05
CA ALA A 41 10.10 -2.50 9.97
C ALA A 41 10.76 -3.88 9.80
N GLU A 42 9.98 -4.94 9.69
CA GLU A 42 10.47 -6.31 9.43
C GLU A 42 11.22 -6.38 8.10
N ASN A 43 10.68 -5.78 7.04
CA ASN A 43 11.36 -5.69 5.74
C ASN A 43 12.68 -4.93 5.85
N LYS A 44 12.71 -3.81 6.58
CA LYS A 44 13.96 -3.08 6.81
C LYS A 44 15.00 -3.94 7.53
N MET A 45 14.59 -4.70 8.55
CA MET A 45 15.49 -5.63 9.23
C MET A 45 16.01 -6.72 8.29
N ALA A 46 15.17 -7.24 7.40
CA ALA A 46 15.58 -8.23 6.39
C ALA A 46 16.60 -7.63 5.41
N VAL A 47 16.36 -6.41 4.90
CA VAL A 47 17.30 -5.70 4.03
C VAL A 47 18.63 -5.41 4.75
N ASP A 48 18.58 -4.96 6.00
CA ASP A 48 19.78 -4.70 6.80
C ASP A 48 20.57 -6.00 7.03
N ALA A 49 19.90 -7.12 7.34
CA ALA A 49 20.53 -8.42 7.49
C ALA A 49 21.18 -8.93 6.20
N VAL A 50 20.49 -8.76 5.06
CA VAL A 50 21.03 -9.07 3.73
C VAL A 50 22.26 -8.20 3.42
N THR A 51 22.22 -6.91 3.78
CA THR A 51 23.34 -5.98 3.58
C THR A 51 24.56 -6.39 4.41
N VAL A 52 24.37 -6.72 5.70
CA VAL A 52 25.44 -7.22 6.56
C VAL A 52 26.06 -8.49 5.98
N PHE A 53 25.22 -9.44 5.53
CA PHE A 53 25.70 -10.66 4.89
C PHE A 53 26.48 -10.36 3.59
N SER A 54 26.00 -9.43 2.78
CA SER A 54 26.67 -8.98 1.54
C SER A 54 28.04 -8.35 1.82
N ASN A 55 28.17 -7.54 2.88
CA ASN A 55 29.44 -6.93 3.25
C ASN A 55 30.44 -7.96 3.76
N VAL A 56 29.99 -8.91 4.59
CA VAL A 56 30.83 -10.02 5.06
C VAL A 56 31.27 -10.89 3.88
N THR A 57 30.38 -11.18 2.93
CA THR A 57 30.78 -11.92 1.72
C THR A 57 31.75 -11.11 0.87
N HIS A 58 31.66 -9.79 0.80
CA HIS A 58 32.65 -8.92 0.13
C HIS A 58 34.04 -9.00 0.79
N ASP A 59 34.11 -8.88 2.12
CA ASP A 59 35.38 -8.95 2.87
C ASP A 59 36.06 -10.32 2.77
N VAL A 60 35.28 -11.38 2.61
CA VAL A 60 35.76 -12.76 2.45
C VAL A 60 35.77 -13.17 0.96
N THR A 61 35.42 -12.27 0.03
CA THR A 61 35.31 -12.58 -1.41
C THR A 61 36.62 -13.05 -1.98
N GLU A 62 37.76 -12.49 -1.57
CA GLU A 62 39.08 -12.94 -2.04
C GLU A 62 39.36 -14.40 -1.62
N ILE A 63 39.05 -14.75 -0.37
CA ILE A 63 39.18 -16.11 0.17
C ILE A 63 38.18 -17.08 -0.49
N ILE A 64 36.95 -16.63 -0.77
CA ILE A 64 35.91 -17.46 -1.42
C ILE A 64 36.20 -17.61 -2.93
N CYS A 65 36.78 -16.61 -3.58
CA CYS A 65 37.17 -16.69 -4.99
C CYS A 65 38.28 -17.71 -5.22
N ASP A 66 39.21 -17.85 -4.26
CA ASP A 66 40.23 -18.90 -4.30
C ASP A 66 39.63 -20.32 -4.29
N GLU A 67 38.46 -20.51 -3.65
CA GLU A 67 37.81 -21.83 -3.54
C GLU A 67 36.67 -22.09 -4.55
N LEU A 68 35.90 -21.06 -4.92
CA LEU A 68 34.71 -21.18 -5.79
C LEU A 68 34.91 -20.58 -7.18
N GLY A 69 35.96 -19.78 -7.39
CA GLY A 69 36.20 -19.01 -8.60
C GLY A 69 35.38 -17.72 -8.68
N HIS A 70 35.98 -16.66 -9.22
CA HIS A 70 35.38 -15.32 -9.34
C HIS A 70 34.02 -15.31 -10.05
N ASP A 71 33.86 -16.09 -11.13
CA ASP A 71 32.62 -16.13 -11.91
C ASP A 71 31.43 -16.60 -11.06
N ARG A 72 31.66 -17.59 -10.19
CA ARG A 72 30.61 -18.18 -9.35
C ARG A 72 30.23 -17.27 -8.18
N VAL A 73 31.19 -16.50 -7.67
CA VAL A 73 30.91 -15.46 -6.66
C VAL A 73 30.12 -14.31 -7.26
N ALA A 74 30.42 -13.91 -8.50
CA ALA A 74 29.66 -12.88 -9.21
C ALA A 74 28.19 -13.27 -9.43
N GLU A 75 27.91 -14.54 -9.77
CA GLU A 75 26.54 -15.07 -9.88
C GLU A 75 25.78 -15.01 -8.55
N ILE A 76 26.44 -15.34 -7.44
CA ILE A 76 25.83 -15.30 -6.09
C ILE A 76 25.49 -13.86 -5.69
N VAL A 77 26.40 -12.92 -5.92
CA VAL A 77 26.18 -11.49 -5.61
C VAL A 77 25.05 -10.91 -6.47
N ALA A 78 24.98 -11.27 -7.75
CA ALA A 78 23.89 -10.84 -8.64
C ALA A 78 22.53 -11.37 -8.15
N ALA A 79 22.43 -12.65 -7.83
CA ALA A 79 21.20 -13.25 -7.29
C ALA A 79 20.77 -12.63 -5.95
N TYR A 80 21.72 -12.18 -5.13
CA TYR A 80 21.44 -11.50 -3.87
C TYR A 80 20.87 -10.09 -4.06
N ASN A 81 21.42 -9.32 -4.99
CA ASN A 81 20.90 -7.99 -5.29
C ASN A 81 19.46 -8.03 -5.81
N ASP A 82 19.10 -9.07 -6.56
CA ASP A 82 17.72 -9.30 -6.99
C ASP A 82 16.77 -9.61 -5.84
N LEU A 83 17.26 -10.19 -4.74
CA LEU A 83 16.47 -10.47 -3.53
C LEU A 83 16.10 -9.19 -2.75
N GLY A 84 16.89 -8.12 -2.89
CA GLY A 84 16.62 -6.82 -2.27
C GLY A 84 15.51 -6.03 -2.97
N ASN A 85 15.21 -6.35 -4.23
CA ASN A 85 14.06 -5.81 -4.93
C ASN A 85 12.82 -6.64 -4.59
N MET A 86 11.84 -6.03 -3.93
CA MET A 86 10.60 -6.69 -3.52
C MET A 86 9.40 -6.14 -4.30
N PRO A 87 9.37 -6.30 -5.65
CA PRO A 87 8.33 -5.71 -6.51
C PRO A 87 6.93 -6.21 -6.16
N ALA A 88 6.81 -7.40 -5.58
CA ALA A 88 5.54 -7.90 -5.05
C ALA A 88 5.05 -7.07 -3.86
N THR A 89 5.93 -6.74 -2.92
CA THR A 89 5.61 -5.89 -1.76
C THR A 89 5.28 -4.47 -2.21
N ASP A 90 6.07 -3.90 -3.14
CA ASP A 90 5.82 -2.56 -3.67
C ASP A 90 4.46 -2.47 -4.37
N ARG A 91 4.09 -3.51 -5.13
CA ARG A 91 2.77 -3.62 -5.77
C ARG A 91 1.64 -3.73 -4.76
N ILE A 92 1.82 -4.49 -3.67
CA ILE A 92 0.83 -4.59 -2.60
C ILE A 92 0.63 -3.23 -1.90
N VAL A 93 1.72 -2.56 -1.52
CA VAL A 93 1.66 -1.24 -0.86
C VAL A 93 1.01 -0.20 -1.78
N ALA A 94 1.33 -0.22 -3.08
CA ALA A 94 0.71 0.66 -4.06
C ALA A 94 -0.78 0.36 -4.27
N GLY A 95 -1.16 -0.92 -4.28
CA GLY A 95 -2.55 -1.35 -4.32
C GLY A 95 -3.35 -0.82 -3.12
N ILE A 96 -2.83 -0.99 -1.90
CA ILE A 96 -3.48 -0.48 -0.68
C ILE A 96 -3.62 1.05 -0.70
N LYS A 97 -2.58 1.76 -1.17
CA LYS A 97 -2.65 3.23 -1.31
C LYS A 97 -3.73 3.63 -2.32
N ALA A 98 -3.84 2.92 -3.44
CA ALA A 98 -4.87 3.17 -4.45
C ALA A 98 -6.28 2.88 -3.92
N ASP A 99 -6.47 1.77 -3.20
CA ASP A 99 -7.75 1.39 -2.59
C ASP A 99 -8.25 2.52 -1.65
N GLY A 100 -7.38 3.03 -0.78
CA GLY A 100 -7.74 4.13 0.13
C GLY A 100 -8.07 5.45 -0.59
N VAL A 101 -7.42 5.74 -1.71
CA VAL A 101 -7.72 6.93 -2.54
C VAL A 101 -9.05 6.76 -3.27
N GLU A 102 -9.35 5.56 -3.77
CA GLU A 102 -10.63 5.22 -4.41
C GLU A 102 -11.81 5.33 -3.42
N GLU A 103 -11.63 4.85 -2.19
CA GLU A 103 -12.62 5.01 -1.13
C GLU A 103 -12.86 6.48 -0.79
N PHE A 104 -11.81 7.30 -0.72
CA PHE A 104 -11.94 8.74 -0.52
C PHE A 104 -12.70 9.42 -1.68
N ALA A 105 -12.38 9.04 -2.93
CA ALA A 105 -13.09 9.55 -4.10
C ALA A 105 -14.58 9.16 -4.09
N ALA A 106 -14.89 7.91 -3.72
CA ALA A 106 -16.25 7.43 -3.54
C ALA A 106 -16.99 8.20 -2.44
N HIS A 107 -16.33 8.46 -1.31
CA HIS A 107 -16.90 9.26 -0.23
C HIS A 107 -17.26 10.68 -0.68
N LEU A 108 -16.39 11.34 -1.45
CA LEU A 108 -16.68 12.67 -2.00
C LEU A 108 -17.88 12.68 -2.96
N ARG A 109 -18.02 11.65 -3.78
CA ARG A 109 -19.16 11.51 -4.71
C ARG A 109 -20.49 11.34 -3.97
N VAL A 110 -20.49 10.57 -2.89
CA VAL A 110 -21.69 10.32 -2.07
C VAL A 110 -22.11 11.59 -1.32
N ASN A 111 -21.16 12.41 -0.90
CA ASN A 111 -21.43 13.65 -0.16
C ASN A 111 -21.54 14.90 -1.05
N ASP A 112 -21.58 14.72 -2.37
CA ASP A 112 -21.77 15.84 -3.29
C ASP A 112 -23.20 16.39 -3.19
N ASN A 113 -23.33 17.64 -2.73
CA ASN A 113 -24.59 18.37 -2.64
C ASN A 113 -24.84 19.26 -3.87
N GLY A 114 -24.16 18.98 -5.00
CA GLY A 114 -24.15 19.80 -6.21
C GLY A 114 -22.95 20.75 -6.29
N ALA A 115 -21.95 20.56 -5.43
CA ALA A 115 -20.73 21.35 -5.39
C ALA A 115 -19.70 20.81 -6.39
N SER A 116 -19.37 21.63 -7.41
CA SER A 116 -18.39 21.26 -8.45
C SER A 116 -17.01 20.88 -7.90
N VAL A 117 -16.64 21.41 -6.73
CA VAL A 117 -15.34 21.16 -6.08
C VAL A 117 -15.20 19.69 -5.65
N CYS A 118 -16.21 19.09 -5.02
CA CYS A 118 -16.16 17.68 -4.59
C CYS A 118 -15.99 16.75 -5.79
N LYS A 119 -16.70 17.05 -6.90
CA LYS A 119 -16.60 16.29 -8.14
C LYS A 119 -15.21 16.40 -8.78
N MET A 120 -14.62 17.58 -8.83
CA MET A 120 -13.26 17.76 -9.37
C MET A 120 -12.21 17.02 -8.53
N ILE A 121 -12.33 17.06 -7.20
CA ILE A 121 -11.39 16.36 -6.32
C ILE A 121 -11.53 14.84 -6.46
N ALA A 122 -12.76 14.32 -6.55
CA ALA A 122 -13.00 12.89 -6.74
C ALA A 122 -12.41 12.37 -8.07
N LEU A 123 -12.50 13.15 -9.15
CA LEU A 123 -11.87 12.81 -10.43
C LEU A 123 -10.34 12.79 -10.32
N GLY A 124 -9.74 13.82 -9.70
CA GLY A 124 -8.29 13.84 -9.48
C GLY A 124 -7.79 12.71 -8.57
N ALA A 125 -8.60 12.29 -7.60
CA ALA A 125 -8.31 11.15 -6.76
C ALA A 125 -8.32 9.82 -7.55
N ASP A 126 -9.29 9.61 -8.43
CA ASP A 126 -9.29 8.41 -9.31
C ASP A 126 -8.04 8.35 -10.19
N ASP A 127 -7.64 9.47 -10.79
CA ASP A 127 -6.45 9.54 -11.62
C ASP A 127 -5.18 9.25 -10.81
N PHE A 128 -5.11 9.74 -9.56
CA PHE A 128 -4.00 9.45 -8.66
C PHE A 128 -3.96 7.98 -8.21
N ALA A 129 -5.11 7.38 -7.89
CA ALA A 129 -5.21 5.96 -7.57
C ALA A 129 -4.72 5.10 -8.74
N LYS A 130 -5.12 5.44 -9.97
CA LYS A 130 -4.63 4.77 -11.18
C LYS A 130 -3.12 4.88 -11.32
N GLN A 131 -2.54 6.08 -11.14
CA GLN A 131 -1.09 6.28 -11.19
C GLN A 131 -0.36 5.44 -10.14
N LEU A 132 -0.91 5.30 -8.93
CA LEU A 132 -0.33 4.45 -7.88
C LEU A 132 -0.28 2.98 -8.34
N ARG A 133 -1.36 2.46 -8.94
CA ARG A 133 -1.40 1.08 -9.45
C ARG A 133 -0.45 0.84 -10.62
N GLU A 134 -0.36 1.80 -11.55
CA GLU A 134 0.48 1.68 -12.76
C GLU A 134 1.97 1.95 -12.50
N GLY A 135 2.29 2.74 -11.47
CA GLY A 135 3.66 3.14 -11.13
C GLY A 135 4.45 2.12 -10.32
N ALA A 136 3.80 1.13 -9.72
CA ALA A 136 4.48 0.08 -8.94
C ALA A 136 5.02 -1.01 -9.86
N LYS A 137 6.34 -1.04 -10.06
CA LYS A 137 7.04 -2.08 -10.83
C LYS A 137 7.65 -3.12 -9.90
#